data_AF-A0A0D0K1L7-F1
#
_entry.id   AF-A0A0D0K1L7-F1
#
_cell.length_a   1.000
_cell.length_b   1.000
_cell.length_c   1.000
_cell.angle_alpha   90.00
_cell.angle_beta   90.00
_cell.angle_gamma   90.00
#
_symmetry.space_group_name_H-M   'P 1'
#
loop_
_entity.id
_entity.type
_entity.pdbx_description
1 polymer ?
#
loop_
_entity_poly.entity_id
_entity_poly.type
_entity_poly.pdbx_seq_one_letter_code
_entity_poly.pdbx_strand_id
1 'polypeptide(L)'
;MRSPLARRVAASALAVVLIGGASGCAALPSTSSPVPTSTASTPGPTPSVTAPTSEPPATPEPTQTPSGDFGGFAGEELAQICVDATLSAFPADVAFTIGDTRIEQRLVSPEWLVLVPAQASGLEAQAQCTIGGSPSAPVLGMSSASLEPLPEEQIENLIRGENEGGDR
;
A
#
# COMPACT_ATOMS: atom_id res chain seq x y z
N MET A 1 41.97 38.53 -7.70
CA MET A 1 42.56 38.96 -6.42
C MET A 1 42.08 37.95 -5.38
N ARG A 2 42.88 36.91 -5.06
CA ARG A 2 43.67 36.73 -3.82
C ARG A 2 42.80 36.95 -2.56
N SER A 3 42.48 35.98 -1.71
CA SER A 3 43.36 34.96 -1.10
C SER A 3 42.62 33.76 -0.46
N PRO A 4 43.35 32.69 -0.06
CA PRO A 4 42.86 31.36 0.32
C PRO A 4 43.21 30.91 1.78
N LEU A 5 42.92 29.64 2.10
CA LEU A 5 43.51 28.74 3.12
C LEU A 5 42.96 28.68 4.57
N ALA A 6 42.43 27.51 4.94
CA ALA A 6 42.86 26.62 6.05
C ALA A 6 41.90 25.40 6.09
N ARG A 7 42.23 24.12 5.82
CA ARG A 7 43.32 23.16 6.14
C ARG A 7 43.17 22.47 7.51
N ARG A 8 42.97 21.13 7.45
CA ARG A 8 43.44 19.99 8.30
C ARG A 8 42.29 19.07 8.75
N VAL A 9 42.12 17.88 8.16
CA VAL A 9 42.74 16.55 8.45
C VAL A 9 42.26 15.95 9.78
N ALA A 10 41.54 14.82 9.71
CA ALA A 10 41.74 13.66 10.58
C ALA A 10 41.14 12.41 9.93
N ALA A 11 42.02 11.50 9.52
CA ALA A 11 41.70 10.12 9.22
C ALA A 11 41.42 9.38 10.54
N SER A 12 40.51 8.42 10.53
CA SER A 12 40.48 7.35 11.52
C SER A 12 39.90 6.10 10.87
N ALA A 13 40.81 5.27 10.38
CA ALA A 13 40.55 3.87 10.07
C ALA A 13 40.61 3.09 11.39
N LEU A 14 39.65 2.21 11.62
CA LEU A 14 39.85 1.06 12.50
C LEU A 14 39.03 -0.11 11.96
N ALA A 15 39.78 -1.14 11.57
CA ALA A 15 39.31 -2.40 11.04
C ALA A 15 39.11 -3.43 12.18
N VAL A 16 38.92 -4.69 11.77
CA VAL A 16 38.96 -5.95 12.52
C VAL A 16 37.60 -6.26 13.21
N VAL A 17 36.97 -7.44 13.12
CA VAL A 17 37.45 -8.83 12.99
C VAL A 17 36.36 -9.71 12.33
N LEU A 18 36.72 -10.45 11.28
CA LEU A 18 36.05 -11.69 10.83
C LEU A 18 36.46 -12.84 11.76
N ILE A 19 35.52 -13.69 12.24
CA ILE A 19 35.75 -15.12 12.60
C ILE A 19 34.41 -15.84 12.87
N GLY A 20 34.24 -17.01 12.23
CA GLY A 20 33.48 -18.17 12.71
C GLY A 20 32.06 -18.32 12.12
N GLY A 21 31.64 -19.44 11.54
CA GLY A 21 32.26 -20.76 11.39
C GLY A 21 31.18 -21.81 11.05
N ALA A 22 31.56 -22.78 10.22
CA ALA A 22 31.03 -24.15 10.09
C ALA A 22 29.52 -24.40 9.85
N SER A 23 29.24 -24.76 8.59
CA SER A 23 28.53 -25.96 8.14
C SER A 23 27.80 -26.83 9.18
N GLY A 24 26.48 -26.95 9.01
CA GLY A 24 25.68 -28.05 9.53
C GLY A 24 24.79 -28.62 8.43
N CYS A 25 25.23 -29.71 7.78
CA CYS A 25 24.39 -30.59 6.99
C CYS A 25 23.74 -31.62 7.92
N ALA A 26 22.43 -31.84 7.82
CA ALA A 26 21.80 -33.11 8.19
C ALA A 26 20.45 -33.33 7.45
N ALA A 27 20.53 -34.21 6.46
CA ALA A 27 19.58 -35.24 6.02
C ALA A 27 18.04 -35.08 6.17
N LEU A 28 17.41 -35.19 4.98
CA LEU A 28 16.07 -35.70 4.60
C LEU A 28 15.71 -37.06 5.26
N PRO A 29 14.56 -37.73 5.00
CA PRO A 29 13.27 -37.34 4.39
C PRO A 29 12.06 -37.72 5.29
N SER A 30 10.84 -37.29 4.94
CA SER A 30 9.62 -38.09 5.26
C SER A 30 8.48 -37.76 4.30
N THR A 31 8.24 -38.75 3.44
CA THR A 31 7.00 -39.03 2.73
C THR A 31 5.78 -39.07 3.64
N SER A 32 4.67 -38.46 3.22
CA SER A 32 3.35 -39.12 3.16
C SER A 32 2.32 -38.21 2.51
N SER A 33 1.97 -38.53 1.27
CA SER A 33 0.70 -38.13 0.67
C SER A 33 -0.44 -38.87 1.37
N PRO A 34 -1.53 -38.19 1.73
CA PRO A 34 -2.86 -38.79 1.74
C PRO A 34 -3.67 -38.32 0.52
N VAL A 35 -3.83 -39.27 -0.41
CA VAL A 35 -5.00 -39.61 -1.24
C VAL A 35 -6.04 -38.51 -1.57
N PRO A 36 -6.34 -38.25 -2.86
CA PRO A 36 -7.54 -37.49 -3.23
C PRO A 36 -8.80 -38.33 -2.93
N THR A 37 -9.68 -37.80 -2.08
CA THR A 37 -11.01 -38.39 -1.89
C THR A 37 -11.93 -37.88 -2.99
N SER A 38 -12.07 -38.67 -4.04
CA SER A 38 -13.20 -38.54 -4.98
C SER A 38 -14.45 -39.06 -4.30
N THR A 39 -15.34 -38.16 -3.88
CA THR A 39 -16.74 -38.52 -3.58
C THR A 39 -17.59 -38.09 -4.77
N ALA A 40 -18.01 -39.08 -5.55
CA ALA A 40 -19.05 -38.95 -6.56
C ALA A 40 -20.38 -39.51 -6.03
N SER A 41 -21.48 -38.98 -6.58
CA SER A 41 -22.91 -39.34 -6.41
C SER A 41 -23.61 -38.51 -5.31
N THR A 42 -24.72 -37.80 -5.57
CA THR A 42 -25.87 -38.08 -6.46
C THR A 42 -26.65 -36.77 -6.71
N PRO A 43 -27.26 -36.55 -7.89
CA PRO A 43 -28.13 -35.39 -8.11
C PRO A 43 -29.56 -35.65 -7.64
N GLY A 44 -30.18 -34.64 -7.00
CA GLY A 44 -31.63 -34.54 -6.86
C GLY A 44 -32.06 -33.52 -5.80
N PRO A 45 -33.33 -33.06 -5.82
CA PRO A 45 -34.17 -32.68 -6.95
C PRO A 45 -34.25 -31.15 -7.12
N THR A 46 -34.60 -30.70 -8.32
CA THR A 46 -34.98 -29.33 -8.67
C THR A 46 -36.08 -28.77 -7.75
N PRO A 47 -35.87 -27.63 -7.06
CA PRO A 47 -36.97 -26.77 -6.67
C PRO A 47 -37.28 -25.77 -7.79
N SER A 48 -38.59 -25.56 -7.95
CA SER A 48 -39.27 -24.76 -8.95
C SER A 48 -38.67 -23.39 -9.27
N VAL A 49 -38.63 -23.11 -10.57
CA VAL A 49 -38.64 -21.78 -11.16
C VAL A 49 -39.69 -20.90 -10.45
N THR A 50 -39.22 -19.84 -9.80
CA THR A 50 -40.06 -18.67 -9.51
C THR A 50 -39.54 -17.53 -10.37
N ALA A 51 -40.44 -16.92 -11.13
CA ALA A 51 -40.15 -15.91 -12.14
C ALA A 51 -39.39 -14.71 -11.57
N PRO A 52 -38.47 -14.08 -12.33
CA PRO A 52 -37.89 -12.81 -11.93
C PRO A 52 -38.97 -11.74 -12.04
N THR A 53 -39.36 -11.16 -10.90
CA THR A 53 -40.01 -9.85 -10.88
C THR A 53 -38.96 -8.83 -11.31
N SER A 54 -39.20 -8.13 -12.42
CA SER A 54 -38.39 -6.99 -12.83
C SER A 54 -38.54 -5.87 -11.81
N GLU A 55 -37.58 -5.77 -10.91
CA GLU A 55 -37.36 -4.56 -10.12
C GLU A 55 -36.69 -3.51 -11.04
N PRO A 56 -37.14 -2.24 -11.04
CA PRO A 56 -36.49 -1.19 -11.81
C PRO A 56 -35.03 -1.03 -11.36
N PRO A 57 -34.08 -0.75 -12.27
CA PRO A 57 -32.70 -0.48 -11.88
C PRO A 57 -32.68 0.75 -10.97
N ALA A 58 -32.19 0.57 -9.73
CA ALA A 58 -31.89 1.67 -8.85
C ALA A 58 -30.92 2.62 -9.56
N THR A 59 -31.30 3.88 -9.69
CA THR A 59 -30.39 4.98 -10.04
C THR A 59 -29.17 4.91 -9.11
N PRO A 60 -27.93 4.89 -9.61
CA PRO A 60 -26.77 4.94 -8.72
C PRO A 60 -26.83 6.26 -7.95
N GLU A 61 -26.99 6.15 -6.64
CA GLU A 61 -26.78 7.25 -5.72
C GLU A 61 -25.33 7.73 -5.93
N PRO A 62 -25.07 9.04 -6.13
CA PRO A 62 -23.71 9.52 -6.22
C PRO A 62 -23.01 9.18 -4.91
N THR A 63 -21.96 8.36 -4.99
CA THR A 63 -21.05 8.07 -3.87
C THR A 63 -20.53 9.41 -3.35
N GLN A 64 -21.09 9.87 -2.24
CA GLN A 64 -20.67 11.10 -1.59
C GLN A 64 -19.26 10.85 -1.04
N THR A 65 -18.26 11.57 -1.58
CA THR A 65 -16.96 11.71 -0.93
C THR A 65 -17.23 12.17 0.50
N PRO A 66 -16.84 11.41 1.54
CA PRO A 66 -17.08 11.86 2.90
C PRO A 66 -16.34 13.18 3.07
N SER A 67 -17.09 14.24 3.39
CA SER A 67 -16.53 15.46 3.95
C SER A 67 -16.09 15.14 5.38
N GLY A 68 -15.02 14.33 5.47
CA GLY A 68 -14.41 13.91 6.72
C GLY A 68 -13.58 15.06 7.25
N ASP A 69 -13.65 15.27 8.56
CA ASP A 69 -12.65 16.06 9.27
C ASP A 69 -11.34 15.24 9.24
N PHE A 70 -10.48 15.50 8.26
CA PHE A 70 -9.21 14.77 8.11
C PHE A 70 -8.11 15.41 8.94
N GLY A 71 -8.37 15.74 10.21
CA GLY A 71 -7.39 16.44 11.06
C GLY A 71 -7.04 17.84 10.54
N GLY A 72 -8.02 18.51 9.92
CA GLY A 72 -7.88 19.83 9.31
C GLY A 72 -7.43 19.85 7.85
N PHE A 73 -7.04 18.71 7.27
CA PHE A 73 -6.74 18.62 5.84
C PHE A 73 -8.01 18.56 4.98
N ALA A 74 -7.92 19.08 3.76
CA ALA A 74 -8.88 18.72 2.71
C ALA A 74 -8.51 17.35 2.10
N GLY A 75 -9.50 16.56 1.66
CA GLY A 75 -9.23 15.27 1.03
C GLY A 75 -8.37 15.38 -0.23
N GLU A 76 -8.63 16.40 -1.06
CA GLU A 76 -7.83 16.70 -2.25
C GLU A 76 -6.40 17.11 -1.91
N GLU A 77 -6.20 17.80 -0.79
CA GLU A 77 -4.87 18.19 -0.31
C GLU A 77 -4.05 16.96 0.09
N LEU A 78 -4.66 16.02 0.83
CA LEU A 78 -4.03 14.73 1.16
C LEU A 78 -3.66 13.94 -0.10
N ALA A 79 -4.55 13.91 -1.09
CA ALA A 79 -4.29 13.24 -2.36
C ALA A 79 -3.10 13.87 -3.10
N GLN A 80 -3.04 15.21 -3.19
CA GLN A 80 -1.93 15.90 -3.84
C GLN A 80 -0.59 15.68 -3.13
N ILE A 81 -0.57 15.75 -1.79
CA ILE A 81 0.65 15.44 -1.03
C ILE A 81 1.15 14.03 -1.36
N CYS A 82 0.23 13.06 -1.47
CA CYS A 82 0.61 11.70 -1.81
C CYS A 82 1.12 11.55 -3.26
N VAL A 83 0.48 12.22 -4.22
CA VAL A 83 0.93 12.26 -5.61
C VAL A 83 2.34 12.86 -5.70
N ASP A 84 2.57 14.02 -5.10
CA ASP A 84 3.87 14.68 -5.13
C ASP A 84 4.98 13.81 -4.52
N ALA A 85 4.68 13.12 -3.41
CA ALA A 85 5.61 12.21 -2.75
C ALA A 85 5.96 10.97 -3.58
N THR A 86 5.06 10.53 -4.46
CA THR A 86 5.19 9.25 -5.19
C THR A 86 5.47 9.42 -6.68
N LEU A 87 5.34 10.63 -7.23
CA LEU A 87 5.48 10.91 -8.67
C LEU A 87 6.76 10.32 -9.28
N SER A 88 7.90 10.41 -8.58
CA SER A 88 9.19 9.90 -9.08
C SER A 88 9.30 8.38 -9.12
N ALA A 89 8.40 7.66 -8.44
CA ALA A 89 8.37 6.20 -8.44
C ALA A 89 7.53 5.62 -9.59
N PHE A 90 6.77 6.46 -10.29
CA PHE A 90 5.99 6.09 -11.47
C PHE A 90 6.72 6.41 -12.78
N PRO A 91 6.35 5.77 -13.90
CA PRO A 91 6.80 6.20 -15.22
C PRO A 91 6.20 7.56 -15.59
N ALA A 92 6.83 8.24 -16.55
CA ALA A 92 6.50 9.62 -16.91
C ALA A 92 5.08 9.82 -17.48
N ASP A 93 4.42 8.74 -17.90
CA ASP A 93 3.07 8.73 -18.47
C ASP A 93 1.97 8.47 -17.43
N VAL A 94 2.30 8.46 -16.14
CA VAL A 94 1.30 8.24 -15.08
C VAL A 94 0.20 9.29 -15.06
N ALA A 95 -1.04 8.85 -14.89
CA ALA A 95 -2.22 9.69 -14.72
C ALA A 95 -2.91 9.33 -13.40
N PHE A 96 -3.06 10.29 -12.48
CA PHE A 96 -3.72 10.10 -11.19
C PHE A 96 -5.19 10.51 -11.24
N THR A 97 -6.05 9.72 -10.58
CA THR A 97 -7.49 9.99 -10.45
C THR A 97 -7.81 10.48 -9.03
N ILE A 98 -7.53 11.77 -8.78
CA ILE A 98 -7.69 12.40 -7.45
C ILE A 98 -9.11 12.27 -6.90
N GLY A 99 -10.13 12.38 -7.74
CA GLY A 99 -11.54 12.32 -7.30
C GLY A 99 -11.96 10.98 -6.70
N ASP A 100 -11.25 9.90 -7.04
CA ASP A 100 -11.50 8.55 -6.55
C ASP A 100 -10.52 8.15 -5.42
N THR A 101 -9.86 9.13 -4.80
CA THR A 101 -8.95 8.88 -3.68
C THR A 101 -9.69 8.27 -2.51
N ARG A 102 -9.17 7.15 -2.00
CA ARG A 102 -9.62 6.56 -0.74
C ARG A 102 -8.75 7.07 0.41
N ILE A 103 -9.39 7.55 1.46
CA ILE A 103 -8.74 8.09 2.66
C ILE A 103 -9.29 7.34 3.87
N GLU A 104 -8.41 6.72 4.64
CA GLU A 104 -8.77 5.92 5.82
C GLU A 104 -8.03 6.46 7.05
N GLN A 105 -8.72 6.50 8.20
CA GLN A 105 -8.07 6.82 9.46
C GLN A 105 -7.34 5.58 9.99
N ARG A 106 -6.08 5.76 10.37
CA ARG A 106 -5.20 4.72 10.93
C ARG A 106 -5.30 4.71 12.45
N LEU A 107 -4.98 3.56 13.04
CA LEU A 107 -4.90 3.37 14.51
C LEU A 107 -3.55 3.78 15.10
N VAL A 108 -2.60 4.13 14.23
CA VAL A 108 -1.24 4.53 14.57
C VAL A 108 -0.88 5.81 13.80
N SER A 109 0.22 6.46 14.19
CA SER A 109 0.74 7.61 13.46
C SER A 109 1.62 7.18 12.27
N PRO A 110 1.63 7.94 11.15
CA PRO A 110 0.75 9.07 10.82
C PRO A 110 -0.73 8.69 10.62
N GLU A 111 -1.67 9.57 10.95
CA GLU A 111 -3.09 9.20 11.19
C GLU A 111 -3.90 8.87 9.94
N TRP A 112 -3.44 9.23 8.74
CA TRP A 112 -4.21 9.07 7.49
C TRP A 112 -3.50 8.13 6.55
N LEU A 113 -4.19 7.10 6.09
CA LEU A 113 -3.81 6.31 4.92
C LEU A 113 -4.49 6.90 3.69
N VAL A 114 -3.69 7.28 2.69
CA VAL A 114 -4.17 7.90 1.45
C VAL A 114 -3.81 7.00 0.28
N LEU A 115 -4.82 6.59 -0.47
CA LEU A 115 -4.71 5.68 -1.61
C LEU A 115 -5.26 6.40 -2.84
N VAL A 116 -4.37 6.88 -3.70
CA VAL A 116 -4.74 7.61 -4.92
C VAL A 116 -4.67 6.66 -6.12
N PRO A 117 -5.79 6.33 -6.78
CA PRO A 117 -5.77 5.54 -8.00
C PRO A 117 -4.96 6.23 -9.10
N ALA A 118 -4.26 5.45 -9.90
CA ALA A 118 -3.50 5.91 -11.03
C ALA A 118 -3.55 4.93 -12.20
N GLN A 119 -3.16 5.40 -13.37
CA GLN A 119 -2.90 4.59 -14.56
C GLN A 119 -1.46 4.85 -15.02
N ALA A 120 -0.67 3.81 -15.18
CA ALA A 120 0.72 3.90 -15.63
C ALA A 120 0.98 2.87 -16.72
N SER A 121 1.41 3.30 -17.91
CA SER A 121 1.68 2.41 -19.05
C SER A 121 0.50 1.49 -19.42
N GLY A 122 -0.73 1.98 -19.22
CA GLY A 122 -1.97 1.25 -19.50
C GLY A 122 -2.37 0.22 -18.43
N LEU A 123 -1.66 0.18 -17.30
CA LEU A 123 -1.99 -0.68 -16.15
C LEU A 123 -2.57 0.16 -15.01
N GLU A 124 -3.45 -0.49 -14.24
CA GLU A 124 -3.90 0.04 -12.95
C GLU A 124 -2.73 0.20 -12.00
N ALA A 125 -2.72 1.32 -11.30
CA ALA A 125 -1.67 1.70 -10.39
C ALA A 125 -2.28 2.41 -9.18
N GLN A 126 -1.50 2.54 -8.11
CA GLN A 126 -1.96 3.22 -6.90
C GLN A 126 -0.79 3.85 -6.16
N ALA A 127 -0.89 5.14 -5.87
CA ALA A 127 -0.03 5.79 -4.89
C ALA A 127 -0.57 5.54 -3.48
N GLN A 128 0.33 5.19 -2.57
CA GLN A 128 0.00 4.83 -1.19
C GLN A 128 0.83 5.67 -0.24
N CYS A 129 0.19 6.44 0.61
CA CYS A 129 0.90 7.27 1.58
C CYS A 129 0.29 7.19 2.97
N THR A 130 1.13 7.36 3.99
CA THR A 130 0.64 7.68 5.33
C THR A 130 0.99 9.12 5.69
N ILE A 131 0.00 9.90 6.10
CA ILE A 131 0.11 11.35 6.30
C ILE A 131 -0.45 11.72 7.66
N GLY A 132 0.18 12.67 8.34
CA GLY A 132 -0.27 13.21 9.62
C GLY A 132 0.22 14.64 9.81
N GLY A 133 0.23 15.11 11.05
CA GLY A 133 0.60 16.50 11.34
C GLY A 133 -0.55 17.46 11.05
N SER A 134 -0.28 18.54 10.34
CA SER A 134 -1.29 19.56 10.00
C SER A 134 -1.12 20.04 8.56
N PRO A 135 -2.14 20.69 7.95
CA PRO A 135 -2.01 21.27 6.59
C PRO A 135 -0.80 22.19 6.43
N SER A 136 -0.49 23.00 7.44
CA SER A 136 0.68 23.89 7.41
C SER A 136 2.03 23.20 7.63
N ALA A 137 2.03 21.96 8.12
CA ALA A 137 3.22 21.18 8.42
C ALA A 137 2.89 19.67 8.32
N PRO A 138 2.70 19.14 7.09
CA PRO A 138 2.36 17.74 6.89
C PRO A 138 3.55 16.85 7.23
N VAL A 139 3.26 15.71 7.84
CA VAL A 139 4.25 14.67 8.16
C VAL A 139 3.95 13.44 7.33
N LEU A 140 4.86 13.13 6.41
CA LEU A 140 4.80 11.92 5.59
C LEU A 140 5.51 10.77 6.31
N GLY A 141 4.86 9.61 6.40
CA GLY A 141 5.43 8.38 6.94
C GLY A 141 5.88 7.44 5.82
N MET A 142 4.92 6.69 5.29
CA MET A 142 5.10 5.81 4.13
C MET A 142 4.73 6.57 2.85
N SER A 143 5.46 6.30 1.77
CA SER A 143 5.09 6.69 0.41
C SER A 143 5.56 5.63 -0.57
N SER A 144 4.64 5.00 -1.29
CA SER A 144 4.91 3.90 -2.21
C SER A 144 4.06 4.00 -3.48
N ALA A 145 4.58 3.47 -4.57
CA ALA A 145 3.89 3.29 -5.84
C ALA A 145 3.66 1.79 -6.08
N SER A 146 2.43 1.41 -6.40
CA SER A 146 2.09 0.06 -6.83
C SER A 146 1.55 0.06 -8.25
N LEU A 147 1.83 -1.02 -8.99
CA LEU A 147 1.32 -1.31 -10.33
C LEU A 147 0.04 -2.18 -10.29
N GLU A 148 -0.59 -2.22 -9.14
CA GLU A 148 -1.90 -2.81 -8.91
C GLU A 148 -2.53 -2.17 -7.66
N PRO A 149 -3.87 -2.07 -7.58
CA PRO A 149 -4.54 -1.65 -6.35
C PRO A 149 -4.24 -2.62 -5.19
N LEU A 150 -4.12 -2.08 -3.98
CA LEU A 150 -3.96 -2.92 -2.79
C LEU A 150 -5.21 -3.78 -2.54
N PRO A 151 -5.06 -5.06 -2.15
CA PRO A 151 -6.17 -5.85 -1.66
C PRO A 151 -6.67 -5.31 -0.30
N GLU A 152 -7.96 -5.45 -0.01
CA GLU A 152 -8.59 -4.93 1.23
C GLU A 152 -7.88 -5.38 2.50
N GLU A 153 -7.44 -6.65 2.59
CA GLU A 153 -6.68 -7.16 3.73
C GLU A 153 -5.40 -6.34 3.98
N GLN A 154 -4.71 -5.95 2.91
CA GLN A 154 -3.49 -5.14 3.05
C GLN A 154 -3.81 -3.70 3.48
N ILE A 155 -4.92 -3.14 3.02
CA ILE A 155 -5.40 -1.83 3.48
C ILE A 155 -5.72 -1.88 4.99
N GLU A 156 -6.41 -2.92 5.46
CA GLU A 156 -6.68 -3.13 6.89
C GLU A 156 -5.40 -3.31 7.72
N ASN A 157 -4.39 -3.99 7.17
CA ASN A 157 -3.07 -4.11 7.81
C ASN A 157 -2.40 -2.75 7.96
N LEU A 158 -2.39 -1.92 6.91
CA LEU A 158 -1.82 -0.56 6.96
C LEU A 158 -2.59 0.38 7.89
N ILE A 159 -3.92 0.22 7.99
CA ILE A 159 -4.73 0.94 8.98
C ILE A 159 -4.29 0.61 10.41
N ARG A 160 -3.95 -0.66 10.67
CA ARG A 160 -3.45 -1.13 11.98
C ARG A 160 -1.96 -0.84 12.21
N GLY A 161 -1.24 -0.31 11.22
CA GLY A 161 0.20 -0.05 11.31
C GLY A 161 1.09 -1.25 11.03
N GLU A 162 0.55 -2.28 10.36
CA GLU A 162 1.24 -3.52 10.08
C GLU A 162 1.75 -3.56 8.63
N ASN A 163 2.92 -4.18 8.41
CA ASN A 163 3.48 -4.44 7.08
C ASN A 163 3.75 -3.18 6.23
N GLU A 164 4.14 -2.08 6.86
CA GLU A 164 4.32 -0.77 6.20
C GLU A 164 5.63 -0.62 5.42
N GLY A 165 6.44 -1.67 5.38
CA GLY A 165 7.71 -1.67 4.64
C GLY A 165 8.82 -0.78 5.24
N GLY A 166 8.76 -0.42 6.53
CA GLY A 166 9.70 0.49 7.18
C GLY A 166 10.52 -0.11 8.34
N ASP A 167 11.68 -0.68 8.03
CA ASP A 167 12.85 -0.71 8.94
C ASP A 167 13.94 0.12 8.27
N ARG A 168 13.91 1.45 8.41
CA ARG A 168 15.04 2.32 8.01
C ARG A 168 15.15 3.55 8.90
#